data_AF-A0AB73I5M5-F1
#
_entry.id   AF-A0AB73I5M5-F1
#
_cell.length_a   1.000
_cell.length_b   1.000
_cell.length_c   1.000
_cell.angle_alpha   90.00
_cell.angle_beta   90.00
_cell.angle_gamma   90.00
#
_symmetry.space_group_name_H-M   'P 1'
#
loop_
_entity.id
_entity.type
_entity.pdbx_description
1 polymer ?
#
loop_
_entity_poly.entity_id
_entity_poly.type
_entity_poly.pdbx_seq_one_letter_code
_entity_poly.pdbx_strand_id
1 'polypeptide(L)'
;MTKLIKRASAEARAFRNRNADGAGKREVARNKKKSSHDDDLHDAPQIETPRKPRFAPVTFSEEGGVRYLHFGTEWVQGAMRLRKPDHIELEYAQQMMAWLLFIETPRRIVQLGLGAAALTKFAHRFLKRAKVEAVEVNPAVVIAARAMFELPPDDARLTVHETDAWDFVNDRANHGTIGALQIDIYDATARGPVLDSVGFYRAARACLTDAGVATVNLFGDHPSFVRNMKRLNEAFDGRVVALPEVHDGNRIAIAFSGPALDVPFTALQTRAKLIEAELGLPARKWIKGLQESTGQTGASFVI
;
A
#
# COMPACT_ATOMS: atom_id res chain seq x y z
N MET A 1 -13.07 -25.22 -23.62
CA MET A 1 -12.51 -25.86 -22.40
C MET A 1 -11.56 -24.87 -21.75
N THR A 2 -12.03 -24.22 -20.69
CA THR A 2 -11.48 -23.01 -20.10
C THR A 2 -10.48 -23.39 -19.00
N LYS A 3 -9.19 -23.15 -19.20
CA LYS A 3 -8.22 -23.19 -18.10
C LYS A 3 -8.36 -21.86 -17.34
N LEU A 4 -8.97 -21.93 -16.16
CA LEU A 4 -9.02 -20.83 -15.19
C LEU A 4 -7.60 -20.27 -14.98
N ILE A 5 -7.43 -18.97 -15.20
CA ILE A 5 -6.34 -18.20 -14.59
C ILE A 5 -6.52 -18.33 -13.09
N LYS A 6 -5.51 -18.88 -12.40
CA LYS A 6 -5.53 -19.02 -10.94
C LYS A 6 -5.44 -17.63 -10.33
N ARG A 7 -6.59 -17.09 -9.97
CA ARG A 7 -6.74 -15.92 -9.10
C ARG A 7 -6.39 -16.37 -7.68
N ALA A 8 -5.66 -15.54 -6.95
CA ALA A 8 -5.13 -15.86 -5.63
C ALA A 8 -6.21 -16.31 -4.63
N SER A 9 -6.42 -17.62 -4.49
CA SER A 9 -7.05 -18.26 -3.33
C SER A 9 -6.76 -19.77 -3.34
N ALA A 10 -5.48 -20.15 -3.29
CA ALA A 10 -5.08 -21.56 -3.22
C ALA A 10 -4.48 -21.97 -1.86
N GLU A 11 -4.05 -21.02 -1.02
CA GLU A 11 -3.32 -21.37 0.21
C GLU A 11 -4.22 -21.59 1.45
N ALA A 12 -5.49 -21.17 1.43
CA ALA A 12 -6.47 -21.56 2.46
C ALA A 12 -6.76 -23.09 2.46
N ARG A 13 -6.39 -23.82 1.39
CA ARG A 13 -6.51 -25.29 1.34
C ARG A 13 -5.19 -26.03 1.57
N ALA A 14 -4.04 -25.39 1.38
CA ALA A 14 -2.74 -26.05 1.50
C ALA A 14 -2.28 -26.29 2.95
N PHE A 15 -2.87 -25.58 3.92
CA PHE A 15 -2.51 -25.70 5.35
C PHE A 15 -3.49 -26.52 6.20
N ARG A 16 -4.59 -27.06 5.64
CA ARG A 16 -5.44 -28.02 6.36
C ARG A 16 -4.87 -29.44 6.44
N ASN A 17 -3.90 -29.79 5.58
CA ASN A 17 -3.39 -31.16 5.46
C ASN A 17 -1.97 -31.39 6.03
N ARG A 18 -1.43 -30.47 6.83
CA ARG A 18 -0.13 -30.66 7.52
C ARG A 18 -0.22 -30.66 9.05
N ASN A 19 -1.41 -30.87 9.61
CA ASN A 19 -1.60 -31.17 11.03
C ASN A 19 -2.10 -32.61 11.19
N ALA A 20 -1.34 -33.56 10.68
CA ALA A 20 -1.36 -34.95 11.10
C ALA A 20 0.06 -35.48 10.89
N ASP A 21 0.83 -35.51 11.97
CA ASP A 21 1.98 -36.38 12.26
C ASP A 21 3.17 -35.63 12.87
N GLY A 22 3.58 -36.09 14.05
CA GLY A 22 4.89 -35.79 14.62
C GLY A 22 4.88 -35.03 15.95
N ALA A 23 4.40 -35.68 17.01
CA ALA A 23 4.72 -35.27 18.38
C ALA A 23 6.20 -35.52 18.67
N GLY A 24 6.93 -34.47 19.05
CA GLY A 24 8.32 -34.55 19.52
C GLY A 24 8.60 -33.44 20.52
N LYS A 25 8.52 -33.78 21.82
CA LYS A 25 8.86 -32.91 22.96
C LYS A 25 10.32 -32.46 22.89
N ARG A 26 10.60 -31.19 23.18
CA ARG A 26 11.83 -30.78 23.91
C ARG A 26 11.66 -29.44 24.62
N GLU A 27 12.25 -29.39 25.81
CA GLU A 27 12.01 -28.48 26.92
C GLU A 27 12.54 -27.05 26.75
N VAL A 28 12.00 -26.19 27.61
CA VAL A 28 12.23 -24.75 27.76
C VAL A 28 13.55 -24.46 28.47
N ALA A 29 14.31 -23.47 27.98
CA ALA A 29 15.23 -22.69 28.81
C ALA A 29 15.01 -21.19 28.57
N ARG A 30 14.54 -20.49 29.61
CA ARG A 30 14.45 -19.03 29.67
C ARG A 30 15.85 -18.46 29.88
N ASN A 31 16.22 -17.43 29.11
CA ASN A 31 17.23 -16.48 29.57
C ASN A 31 16.87 -15.05 29.15
N LYS A 32 16.83 -14.15 30.14
CA LYS A 32 16.69 -12.69 29.98
C LYS A 32 18.04 -12.12 29.54
N LYS A 33 18.08 -11.28 28.49
CA LYS A 33 19.11 -10.25 28.35
C LYS A 33 18.62 -9.05 27.54
N LYS A 34 19.14 -7.89 27.95
CA LYS A 34 18.82 -6.52 27.57
C LYS A 34 19.13 -6.20 26.11
N SER A 35 18.45 -5.17 25.62
CA SER A 35 18.65 -4.44 24.37
C SER A 35 20.04 -3.82 24.21
N SER A 36 20.65 -4.02 23.04
CA SER A 36 21.50 -3.04 22.33
C SER A 36 21.63 -3.50 20.87
N HIS A 37 21.24 -2.63 19.94
CA HIS A 37 21.14 -2.95 18.50
C HIS A 37 22.46 -2.76 17.73
N ASP A 38 23.60 -2.63 18.43
CA ASP A 38 24.88 -2.18 17.85
C ASP A 38 26.02 -3.22 17.78
N ASP A 39 25.87 -4.44 18.34
CA ASP A 39 27.00 -5.40 18.37
C ASP A 39 27.03 -6.41 17.19
N ASP A 40 26.01 -6.47 16.34
CA ASP A 40 25.91 -7.52 15.29
C ASP A 40 26.58 -7.15 13.96
N LEU A 41 27.22 -5.98 13.86
CA LEU A 41 27.83 -5.50 12.60
C LEU A 41 29.37 -5.52 12.60
N HIS A 42 30.02 -5.91 13.70
CA HIS A 42 31.48 -5.80 13.79
C HIS A 42 32.22 -6.77 12.87
N ASP A 43 31.59 -7.90 12.50
CA ASP A 43 32.13 -8.95 11.62
C ASP A 43 31.37 -9.09 10.28
N ALA A 44 30.48 -8.15 9.94
CA ALA A 44 29.76 -8.21 8.68
C ALA A 44 30.70 -7.87 7.51
N PRO A 45 30.86 -8.74 6.48
CA PRO A 45 31.76 -8.48 5.38
C PRO A 45 31.36 -7.19 4.65
N GLN A 46 32.28 -6.22 4.58
CA GLN A 46 32.11 -5.02 3.77
C GLN A 46 32.05 -5.43 2.30
N ILE A 47 30.88 -5.25 1.69
CA ILE A 47 30.69 -5.49 0.26
C ILE A 47 31.31 -4.30 -0.49
N GLU A 48 32.51 -4.50 -1.05
CA GLU A 48 33.30 -3.47 -1.77
C GLU A 48 32.63 -2.92 -3.04
N THR A 49 31.51 -3.50 -3.50
CA THR A 49 30.77 -3.00 -4.66
C THR A 49 29.27 -3.24 -4.49
N PRO A 50 28.41 -2.19 -4.48
CA PRO A 50 26.97 -2.38 -4.41
C PRO A 50 26.50 -3.24 -5.59
N ARG A 51 25.99 -4.44 -5.31
CA ARG A 51 25.38 -5.27 -6.34
C ARG A 51 24.11 -4.57 -6.81
N LYS A 52 24.01 -4.28 -8.12
CA LYS A 52 22.75 -3.81 -8.71
C LYS A 52 21.63 -4.80 -8.34
N PRO A 53 20.50 -4.33 -7.78
CA PRO A 53 19.40 -5.21 -7.44
C PRO A 53 18.93 -5.97 -8.70
N ARG A 54 18.71 -7.28 -8.56
CA ARG A 54 18.13 -8.11 -9.62
C ARG A 54 16.63 -8.14 -9.44
N PHE A 55 15.90 -7.54 -10.37
CA PHE A 55 14.44 -7.57 -10.38
C PHE A 55 13.91 -8.76 -11.16
N ALA A 56 12.74 -9.25 -10.77
CA ALA A 56 12.02 -10.24 -11.56
C ALA A 56 11.59 -9.63 -12.92
N PRO A 57 11.44 -10.45 -13.97
CA PRO A 57 10.98 -9.95 -15.27
C PRO A 57 9.60 -9.31 -15.19
N VAL A 58 9.45 -8.13 -15.78
CA VAL A 58 8.14 -7.50 -15.95
C VAL A 58 7.43 -8.19 -17.12
N THR A 59 6.29 -8.82 -16.84
CA THR A 59 5.45 -9.51 -17.84
C THR A 59 4.01 -9.02 -17.77
N PHE A 60 3.24 -9.29 -18.82
CA PHE A 60 1.85 -8.85 -18.94
C PHE A 60 0.96 -9.93 -19.53
N SER A 61 -0.31 -9.90 -19.15
CA SER A 61 -1.37 -10.71 -19.73
C SER A 61 -2.60 -9.85 -20.01
N GLU A 62 -3.46 -10.30 -20.93
CA GLU A 62 -4.73 -9.64 -21.23
C GLU A 62 -5.88 -10.64 -21.16
N GLU A 63 -6.91 -10.30 -20.40
CA GLU A 63 -8.14 -11.09 -20.31
C GLU A 63 -9.33 -10.15 -20.10
N GLY A 64 -10.43 -10.37 -20.83
CA GLY A 64 -11.68 -9.62 -20.61
C GLY A 64 -11.56 -8.10 -20.83
N GLY A 65 -10.62 -7.66 -21.68
CA GLY A 65 -10.34 -6.24 -21.93
C GLY A 65 -9.59 -5.53 -20.80
N VAL A 66 -8.96 -6.30 -19.91
CA VAL A 66 -8.08 -5.83 -18.84
C VAL A 66 -6.68 -6.35 -19.10
N ARG A 67 -5.68 -5.45 -18.99
CA ARG A 67 -4.26 -5.77 -19.01
C ARG A 67 -3.75 -5.87 -17.58
N TYR A 68 -3.01 -6.93 -17.28
CA TYR A 68 -2.46 -7.20 -15.96
C TYR A 68 -0.94 -7.11 -16.00
N LEU A 69 -0.37 -6.53 -14.94
CA LEU A 69 1.07 -6.48 -14.68
C LEU A 69 1.46 -7.67 -13.80
N HIS A 70 2.60 -8.29 -14.11
CA HIS A 70 3.18 -9.40 -13.36
C HIS A 70 4.69 -9.22 -13.21
N PHE A 71 5.27 -9.88 -12.20
CA PHE A 71 6.72 -9.92 -11.94
C PHE A 71 7.26 -11.36 -12.07
N GLY A 72 7.17 -11.93 -13.27
CA GLY A 72 7.69 -13.26 -13.56
C GLY A 72 6.89 -14.41 -12.92
N THR A 73 5.77 -14.12 -12.27
CA THR A 73 4.86 -15.06 -11.60
C THR A 73 3.42 -14.87 -12.09
N GLU A 74 2.51 -15.77 -11.72
CA GLU A 74 1.07 -15.61 -12.01
C GLU A 74 0.38 -14.49 -11.19
N TRP A 75 1.04 -13.99 -10.14
CA TRP A 75 0.48 -12.94 -9.27
C TRP A 75 0.25 -11.63 -10.02
N VAL A 76 -0.93 -11.03 -9.78
CA VAL A 76 -1.31 -9.72 -10.32
C VAL A 76 -0.68 -8.63 -9.45
N GLN A 77 0.16 -7.81 -10.06
CA GLN A 77 0.86 -6.68 -9.44
C GLN A 77 0.19 -5.34 -9.77
N GLY A 78 -0.81 -5.35 -10.66
CA GLY A 78 -1.55 -4.19 -11.10
C GLY A 78 -2.42 -4.51 -12.30
N ALA A 79 -3.42 -3.69 -12.58
CA ALA A 79 -4.31 -3.89 -13.71
C ALA A 79 -4.77 -2.57 -14.32
N MET A 80 -5.11 -2.60 -15.60
CA MET A 80 -5.72 -1.49 -16.33
C MET A 80 -6.76 -1.99 -17.31
N ARG A 81 -7.96 -1.41 -17.27
CA ARG A 81 -8.98 -1.63 -18.28
C ARG A 81 -8.64 -0.88 -19.56
N LEU A 82 -8.49 -1.59 -20.67
CA LEU A 82 -8.05 -1.00 -21.95
C LEU A 82 -9.01 0.09 -22.47
N ARG A 83 -10.32 -0.06 -22.21
CA ARG A 83 -11.34 0.94 -22.63
C ARG A 83 -11.52 2.10 -21.65
N LYS A 84 -10.96 1.99 -20.43
CA LYS A 84 -11.09 2.97 -19.35
C LYS A 84 -9.76 3.05 -18.57
N PRO A 85 -8.68 3.51 -19.21
CA PRO A 85 -7.34 3.41 -18.66
C PRO A 85 -7.17 4.19 -17.36
N ASP A 86 -7.87 5.31 -17.21
CA ASP A 86 -7.84 6.13 -15.99
C ASP A 86 -8.71 5.57 -14.85
N HIS A 87 -9.51 4.51 -15.07
CA HIS A 87 -10.28 3.87 -14.01
C HIS A 87 -9.39 2.92 -13.20
N ILE A 88 -9.50 3.00 -11.86
CA ILE A 88 -8.81 2.07 -10.97
C ILE A 88 -9.56 0.72 -11.00
N GLU A 89 -8.99 -0.27 -11.69
CA GLU A 89 -9.64 -1.57 -11.90
C GLU A 89 -9.69 -2.45 -10.64
N LEU A 90 -8.64 -2.42 -9.80
CA LEU A 90 -8.53 -3.30 -8.63
C LEU A 90 -9.20 -2.68 -7.40
N GLU A 91 -9.97 -3.49 -6.66
CA GLU A 91 -10.75 -3.01 -5.52
C GLU A 91 -9.87 -2.48 -4.38
N TYR A 92 -8.76 -3.15 -4.07
CA TYR A 92 -7.82 -2.66 -3.04
C TYR A 92 -7.22 -1.30 -3.45
N ALA A 93 -6.93 -1.10 -4.73
CA ALA A 93 -6.38 0.15 -5.23
C ALA A 93 -7.44 1.27 -5.15
N GLN A 94 -8.73 0.96 -5.34
CA GLN A 94 -9.78 1.93 -5.05
C GLN A 94 -9.81 2.29 -3.56
N GLN A 95 -9.72 1.30 -2.66
CA GLN A 95 -9.65 1.52 -1.21
C GLN A 95 -8.41 2.31 -0.78
N MET A 96 -7.28 2.21 -1.50
CA MET A 96 -6.09 3.04 -1.26
C MET A 96 -6.37 4.55 -1.43
N MET A 97 -7.48 4.94 -2.06
CA MET A 97 -7.94 6.33 -2.17
C MET A 97 -8.86 6.77 -1.01
N ALA A 98 -9.09 5.93 0.00
CA ALA A 98 -9.98 6.23 1.12
C ALA A 98 -9.54 7.44 1.97
N TRP A 99 -8.28 7.88 1.85
CA TRP A 99 -7.81 9.14 2.42
C TRP A 99 -8.63 10.36 1.97
N LEU A 100 -9.27 10.32 0.79
CA LEU A 100 -10.14 11.38 0.27
C LEU A 100 -11.35 11.67 1.17
N LEU A 101 -11.73 10.73 2.04
CA LEU A 101 -12.78 10.92 3.04
C LEU A 101 -12.40 11.94 4.12
N PHE A 102 -11.11 12.08 4.41
CA PHE A 102 -10.63 12.79 5.59
C PHE A 102 -9.96 14.12 5.27
N ILE A 103 -9.39 14.25 4.06
CA ILE A 103 -8.73 15.47 3.63
C ILE A 103 -9.22 15.93 2.25
N GLU A 104 -9.22 17.24 2.04
CA GLU A 104 -9.29 17.80 0.69
C GLU A 104 -8.04 17.44 -0.11
N THR A 105 -8.13 17.52 -1.44
CA THR A 105 -6.99 17.24 -2.32
C THR A 105 -5.77 18.06 -1.88
N PRO A 106 -4.71 17.41 -1.35
CA PRO A 106 -3.54 18.13 -0.87
C PRO A 106 -2.71 18.64 -2.05
N ARG A 107 -1.79 19.58 -1.79
CA ARG A 107 -0.88 20.10 -2.81
C ARG A 107 0.10 19.05 -3.33
N ARG A 108 0.43 18.04 -2.51
CA ARG A 108 1.40 16.98 -2.83
C ARG A 108 0.86 15.61 -2.41
N ILE A 109 0.83 14.69 -3.38
CA ILE A 109 0.43 13.29 -3.22
C ILE A 109 1.61 12.44 -3.67
N VAL A 110 2.00 11.45 -2.87
CA VAL A 110 3.12 10.55 -3.21
C VAL A 110 2.68 9.10 -3.11
N GLN A 111 3.07 8.30 -4.10
CA GLN A 111 2.93 6.84 -4.10
C GLN A 111 4.31 6.19 -4.01
N LEU A 112 4.53 5.32 -3.02
CA LEU A 112 5.69 4.44 -2.94
C LEU A 112 5.32 3.09 -3.57
N GLY A 113 6.05 2.72 -4.63
CA GLY A 113 5.73 1.61 -5.54
C GLY A 113 4.80 2.06 -6.66
N LEU A 114 5.19 1.93 -7.93
CA LEU A 114 4.39 2.45 -9.05
C LEU A 114 3.37 1.44 -9.57
N GLY A 115 3.77 0.17 -9.72
CA GLY A 115 2.95 -0.89 -10.30
C GLY A 115 2.43 -0.54 -11.70
N ALA A 116 1.16 -0.85 -11.97
CA ALA A 116 0.48 -0.45 -13.22
C ALA A 116 0.10 1.05 -13.28
N ALA A 117 0.66 1.86 -12.36
CA ALA A 117 0.45 3.29 -12.24
C ALA A 117 -1.01 3.75 -12.04
N ALA A 118 -1.90 2.84 -11.62
CA ALA A 118 -3.34 3.12 -11.49
C ALA A 118 -3.63 4.28 -10.54
N LEU A 119 -3.05 4.29 -9.34
CA LEU A 119 -3.25 5.35 -8.35
C LEU A 119 -2.62 6.66 -8.82
N THR A 120 -1.35 6.60 -9.26
CA THR A 120 -0.59 7.76 -9.77
C THR A 120 -1.31 8.46 -10.92
N LYS A 121 -1.68 7.75 -11.99
CA LYS A 121 -2.33 8.38 -13.14
C LYS A 121 -3.76 8.82 -12.84
N PHE A 122 -4.49 8.09 -11.99
CA PHE A 122 -5.80 8.52 -11.50
C PHE A 122 -5.70 9.87 -10.76
N ALA A 123 -4.79 9.97 -9.79
CA ALA A 123 -4.57 11.19 -9.04
C ALA A 123 -4.13 12.32 -9.99
N HIS A 124 -3.20 12.07 -10.92
CA HIS A 124 -2.79 13.07 -11.90
C HIS A 124 -3.95 13.52 -12.79
N ARG A 125 -4.81 12.60 -13.23
CA ARG A 125 -5.94 12.86 -14.11
C ARG A 125 -7.04 13.65 -13.41
N PHE A 126 -7.44 13.28 -12.20
CA PHE A 126 -8.65 13.82 -11.58
C PHE A 126 -8.37 14.84 -10.46
N LEU A 127 -7.21 14.75 -9.80
CA LEU A 127 -6.84 15.63 -8.67
C LEU A 127 -5.95 16.78 -9.16
N LYS A 128 -6.50 17.64 -10.01
CA LYS A 128 -5.76 18.66 -10.78
C LYS A 128 -4.96 19.68 -9.96
N ARG A 129 -5.32 19.88 -8.69
CA ARG A 129 -4.65 20.81 -7.77
C ARG A 129 -3.40 20.22 -7.11
N ALA A 130 -3.17 18.92 -7.24
CA ALA A 130 -2.03 18.23 -6.65
C ALA A 130 -0.88 18.12 -7.66
N LYS A 131 0.35 18.27 -7.14
CA LYS A 131 1.52 17.57 -7.67
C LYS A 131 1.46 16.12 -7.18
N VAL A 132 1.65 15.19 -8.10
CA VAL A 132 1.57 13.75 -7.91
C VAL A 132 2.93 13.16 -8.23
N GLU A 133 3.48 12.40 -7.30
CA GLU A 133 4.78 11.77 -7.45
C GLU A 133 4.66 10.28 -7.20
N ALA A 134 5.44 9.47 -7.92
CA ALA A 134 5.59 8.06 -7.65
C ALA A 134 7.07 7.71 -7.46
N VAL A 135 7.35 6.74 -6.60
CA VAL A 135 8.70 6.24 -6.32
C VAL A 135 8.75 4.77 -6.71
N GLU A 136 9.62 4.41 -7.64
CA GLU A 136 9.75 3.04 -8.15
C GLU A 136 11.21 2.66 -8.28
N VAL A 137 11.58 1.52 -7.72
CA VAL A 137 12.98 1.08 -7.69
C VAL A 137 13.35 0.29 -8.96
N ASN A 138 12.36 -0.32 -9.63
CA ASN A 138 12.57 -1.13 -10.83
C ASN A 138 12.32 -0.31 -12.11
N PRO A 139 13.36 0.07 -12.88
CA PRO A 139 13.20 0.87 -14.10
C PRO A 139 12.32 0.19 -15.15
N ALA A 140 12.27 -1.15 -15.18
CA ALA A 140 11.40 -1.88 -16.11
C ALA A 140 9.90 -1.65 -15.80
N VAL A 141 9.54 -1.40 -14.53
CA VAL A 141 8.17 -1.05 -14.13
C VAL A 141 7.83 0.35 -14.62
N VAL A 142 8.75 1.30 -14.52
CA VAL A 142 8.56 2.67 -15.05
C VAL A 142 8.34 2.64 -16.57
N ILE A 143 9.17 1.90 -17.30
CA ILE A 143 9.02 1.73 -18.74
C ILE A 143 7.66 1.10 -19.08
N ALA A 144 7.29 0.01 -18.39
CA ALA A 144 6.01 -0.65 -18.60
C ALA A 144 4.82 0.27 -18.26
N ALA A 145 4.91 1.05 -17.19
CA ALA A 145 3.86 1.98 -16.80
C ALA A 145 3.54 3.00 -17.91
N ARG A 146 4.57 3.56 -18.55
CA ARG A 146 4.40 4.52 -19.66
C ARG A 146 3.96 3.82 -20.95
N ALA A 147 4.63 2.74 -21.33
CA ALA A 147 4.43 2.10 -22.63
C ALA A 147 3.16 1.21 -22.69
N MET A 148 2.83 0.57 -21.57
CA MET A 148 1.80 -0.48 -21.49
C MET A 148 0.63 -0.12 -20.57
N PHE A 149 0.77 0.86 -19.68
CA PHE A 149 -0.30 1.23 -18.73
C PHE A 149 -0.69 2.71 -18.80
N GLU A 150 -0.39 3.38 -19.91
CA GLU A 150 -0.89 4.73 -20.22
C GLU A 150 -0.60 5.79 -19.15
N LEU A 151 0.49 5.63 -18.40
CA LEU A 151 1.00 6.73 -17.58
C LEU A 151 1.59 7.80 -18.54
N PRO A 152 1.04 9.03 -18.59
CA PRO A 152 1.57 10.09 -19.47
C PRO A 152 3.00 10.45 -19.06
N PRO A 153 3.84 11.09 -19.90
CA PRO A 153 5.16 11.58 -19.50
C PRO A 153 5.10 12.54 -18.30
N ASP A 154 6.24 12.74 -17.64
CA ASP A 154 6.34 13.73 -16.57
C ASP A 154 6.07 15.15 -17.08
N ASP A 155 5.45 15.95 -16.21
CA ASP A 155 5.10 17.34 -16.48
C ASP A 155 5.22 18.18 -15.18
N ALA A 156 4.70 19.40 -15.19
CA ALA A 156 4.76 20.28 -14.02
C ALA A 156 4.07 19.70 -12.76
N ARG A 157 3.19 18.71 -12.90
CA ARG A 157 2.44 18.08 -11.81
C ARG A 157 2.73 16.59 -11.63
N LEU A 158 3.35 15.90 -12.58
CA LEU A 158 3.69 14.48 -12.48
C LEU A 158 5.19 14.28 -12.47
N THR A 159 5.68 13.52 -11.49
CA THR A 159 7.09 13.09 -11.45
C THR A 159 7.19 11.62 -11.04
N VAL A 160 7.97 10.81 -11.75
CA VAL A 160 8.33 9.46 -11.32
C VAL A 160 9.80 9.41 -10.97
N HIS A 161 10.09 9.05 -9.72
CA HIS A 161 11.44 8.92 -9.18
C HIS A 161 11.90 7.47 -9.25
N GLU A 162 12.98 7.22 -9.99
CA GLU A 162 13.66 5.92 -10.02
C GLU A 162 14.62 5.79 -8.82
N THR A 163 14.07 5.53 -7.63
CA THR A 163 14.83 5.45 -6.37
C THR A 163 14.21 4.45 -5.39
N ASP A 164 14.95 4.07 -4.37
CA ASP A 164 14.41 3.27 -3.25
C ASP A 164 13.45 4.11 -2.40
N ALA A 165 12.34 3.50 -2.00
CA ALA A 165 11.34 4.14 -1.14
C ALA A 165 11.91 4.47 0.26
N TRP A 166 12.83 3.66 0.78
CA TRP A 166 13.56 3.92 2.01
C TRP A 166 14.39 5.20 1.92
N ASP A 167 15.12 5.39 0.82
CA ASP A 167 15.93 6.59 0.59
C ASP A 167 15.03 7.82 0.46
N PHE A 168 13.92 7.71 -0.27
CA PHE A 168 12.97 8.80 -0.43
C PHE A 168 12.39 9.29 0.91
N VAL A 169 11.97 8.38 1.80
CA VAL A 169 11.39 8.79 3.10
C VAL A 169 12.44 9.30 4.10
N ASN A 170 13.71 8.98 3.90
CA ASN A 170 14.81 9.48 4.73
C ASN A 170 15.37 10.82 4.23
N ASP A 171 15.08 11.23 3.01
CA ASP A 171 15.39 12.58 2.53
C ASP A 171 14.60 13.63 3.32
N ARG A 172 15.34 14.50 4.02
CA ARG A 172 14.79 15.59 4.82
C ARG A 172 14.00 16.60 3.99
N ALA A 173 14.26 16.72 2.69
CA ALA A 173 13.49 17.58 1.80
C ALA A 173 12.02 17.14 1.67
N ASN A 174 11.71 15.87 1.98
CA ASN A 174 10.34 15.37 1.95
C ASN A 174 9.58 15.56 3.29
N HIS A 175 10.27 15.91 4.37
CA HIS A 175 9.69 15.94 5.73
C HIS A 175 8.66 17.06 5.88
N GLY A 176 7.46 16.73 6.36
CA GLY A 176 6.36 17.69 6.56
C GLY A 176 5.69 18.21 5.28
N THR A 177 5.89 17.56 4.11
CA THR A 177 5.47 18.13 2.81
C THR A 177 4.34 17.37 2.12
N ILE A 178 4.06 16.13 2.51
CA ILE A 178 3.15 15.23 1.81
C ILE A 178 1.78 15.22 2.49
N GLY A 179 0.71 15.54 1.78
CA GLY A 179 -0.63 15.47 2.37
C GLY A 179 -1.25 14.08 2.31
N ALA A 180 -0.99 13.34 1.23
CA ALA A 180 -1.41 11.95 1.07
C ALA A 180 -0.23 11.08 0.62
N LEU A 181 0.07 10.02 1.38
CA LEU A 181 1.13 9.05 1.08
C LEU A 181 0.54 7.66 0.89
N GLN A 182 0.76 7.04 -0.25
CA GLN A 182 0.23 5.72 -0.59
C GLN A 182 1.40 4.73 -0.63
N ILE A 183 1.37 3.69 0.20
CA ILE A 183 2.44 2.70 0.34
C ILE A 183 1.97 1.38 -0.26
N ASP A 184 2.51 1.03 -1.43
CA ASP A 184 2.17 -0.16 -2.20
C ASP A 184 3.43 -0.85 -2.77
N ILE A 185 4.33 -1.21 -1.86
CA ILE A 185 5.68 -1.70 -2.16
C ILE A 185 5.80 -3.22 -1.95
N TYR A 186 5.57 -3.99 -3.01
CA TYR A 186 5.62 -5.46 -2.98
C TYR A 186 6.75 -6.01 -3.85
N ASP A 187 7.30 -7.16 -3.46
CA ASP A 187 8.20 -7.93 -4.30
C ASP A 187 7.44 -8.92 -5.21
N ALA A 188 8.19 -9.62 -6.06
CA ALA A 188 7.64 -10.63 -6.98
C ALA A 188 6.91 -11.79 -6.28
N THR A 189 7.19 -12.03 -5.00
CA THR A 189 6.51 -13.09 -4.23
C THR A 189 5.15 -12.65 -3.71
N ALA A 190 4.89 -11.33 -3.67
CA ALA A 190 3.65 -10.74 -3.18
C ALA A 190 3.25 -11.30 -1.79
N ARG A 191 4.22 -11.42 -0.86
CA ARG A 191 3.98 -11.97 0.49
C ARG A 191 3.81 -10.92 1.59
N GLY A 192 3.96 -9.64 1.26
CA GLY A 192 3.90 -8.51 2.19
C GLY A 192 4.66 -7.30 1.67
N PRO A 193 4.48 -6.12 2.28
CA PRO A 193 5.31 -4.97 1.98
C PRO A 193 6.79 -5.31 2.21
N VAL A 194 7.66 -4.92 1.27
CA VAL A 194 9.11 -5.14 1.37
C VAL A 194 9.72 -4.31 2.51
N LEU A 195 9.16 -3.11 2.74
CA LEU A 195 9.51 -2.27 3.88
C LEU A 195 8.34 -2.27 4.86
N ASP A 196 8.50 -2.99 5.96
CA ASP A 196 7.42 -3.22 6.92
C ASP A 196 7.81 -2.89 8.37
N SER A 197 8.94 -2.20 8.60
CA SER A 197 9.50 -1.90 9.92
C SER A 197 8.88 -0.66 10.58
N VAL A 198 8.95 -0.57 11.92
CA VAL A 198 8.54 0.65 12.64
C VAL A 198 9.36 1.86 12.19
N GLY A 199 10.67 1.67 11.96
CA GLY A 199 11.55 2.73 11.47
C GLY A 199 11.10 3.29 10.12
N PHE A 200 10.70 2.41 9.19
CA PHE A 200 10.15 2.82 7.90
C PHE A 200 8.86 3.62 8.08
N TYR A 201 7.91 3.11 8.86
CA TYR A 201 6.65 3.79 9.08
C TYR A 201 6.81 5.13 9.80
N ARG A 202 7.79 5.27 10.71
CA ARG A 202 8.14 6.56 11.33
C ARG A 202 8.74 7.53 10.31
N ALA A 203 9.62 7.07 9.42
CA ALA A 203 10.18 7.90 8.36
C ALA A 203 9.09 8.35 7.36
N ALA A 204 8.21 7.43 6.97
CA ALA A 204 7.03 7.73 6.14
C ALA A 204 6.11 8.75 6.81
N ARG A 205 5.83 8.59 8.11
CA ARG A 205 5.06 9.57 8.90
C ARG A 205 5.74 10.94 8.96
N ALA A 206 7.07 10.99 9.09
CA ALA A 206 7.81 12.26 9.10
C ALA A 206 7.70 13.02 7.76
N CYS A 207 7.42 12.33 6.65
CA CYS A 207 7.16 12.96 5.36
C CYS A 207 5.76 13.60 5.26
N LEU A 208 4.80 13.14 6.06
CA LEU A 208 3.45 13.68 6.06
C LEU A 208 3.41 15.07 6.70
N THR A 209 2.50 15.92 6.23
CA THR A 209 2.16 17.18 6.90
C THR A 209 1.53 16.93 8.28
N ASP A 210 1.35 18.00 9.06
CA ASP A 210 0.69 17.96 10.38
C ASP A 210 -0.76 17.44 10.34
N ALA A 211 -1.38 17.33 9.17
CA ALA A 211 -2.71 16.76 8.95
C ALA A 211 -2.72 15.88 7.69
N GLY A 212 -1.70 15.03 7.55
CA GLY A 212 -1.55 14.11 6.44
C GLY A 212 -2.15 12.73 6.72
N VAL A 213 -2.41 11.98 5.64
CA VAL A 213 -2.95 10.62 5.69
C VAL A 213 -2.06 9.68 4.88
N ALA A 214 -1.69 8.54 5.47
CA ALA A 214 -1.10 7.44 4.75
C ALA A 214 -2.12 6.33 4.50
N THR A 215 -2.11 5.73 3.30
CA THR A 215 -2.76 4.45 3.04
C THR A 215 -1.71 3.39 2.73
N VAL A 216 -1.90 2.18 3.27
CA VAL A 216 -0.94 1.08 3.15
C VAL A 216 -1.69 -0.17 2.71
N ASN A 217 -1.29 -0.72 1.57
CA ASN A 217 -1.80 -2.00 1.11
C ASN A 217 -1.16 -3.13 1.93
N LEU A 218 -1.96 -4.00 2.54
CA LEU A 218 -1.52 -5.18 3.32
C LEU A 218 -2.23 -6.44 2.80
N PHE A 219 -1.68 -7.63 3.06
CA PHE A 219 -2.40 -8.89 2.90
C PHE A 219 -3.10 -9.27 4.19
N GLY A 220 -4.42 -9.52 4.14
CA GLY A 220 -5.26 -9.79 5.30
C GLY A 220 -5.08 -11.19 5.90
N ASP A 221 -5.10 -12.22 5.04
CA ASP A 221 -4.91 -13.63 5.43
C ASP A 221 -3.43 -14.06 5.40
N HIS A 222 -2.55 -13.22 5.93
CA HIS A 222 -1.13 -13.52 6.06
C HIS A 222 -0.62 -13.13 7.45
N PRO A 223 0.31 -13.89 8.07
CA PRO A 223 0.87 -13.55 9.40
C PRO A 223 1.51 -12.16 9.47
N SER A 224 1.90 -11.59 8.32
CA SER A 224 2.43 -10.22 8.25
C SER A 224 1.38 -9.17 8.59
N PHE A 225 0.08 -9.43 8.46
CA PHE A 225 -0.98 -8.44 8.72
C PHE A 225 -0.92 -7.91 10.15
N VAL A 226 -1.02 -8.81 11.14
CA VAL A 226 -1.02 -8.47 12.56
C VAL A 226 0.28 -7.75 12.95
N ARG A 227 1.41 -8.20 12.39
CA ARG A 227 2.71 -7.57 12.61
C ARG A 227 2.75 -6.15 12.05
N ASN A 228 2.24 -5.93 10.84
CA ASN A 228 2.17 -4.62 10.21
C ASN A 228 1.25 -3.68 10.99
N MET A 229 0.07 -4.14 11.40
CA MET A 229 -0.84 -3.34 12.21
C MET A 229 -0.20 -2.90 13.53
N LYS A 230 0.53 -3.79 14.22
CA LYS A 230 1.28 -3.41 15.43
C LYS A 230 2.30 -2.32 15.16
N ARG A 231 3.08 -2.46 14.09
CA ARG A 231 4.15 -1.51 13.73
C ARG A 231 3.61 -0.16 13.26
N LEU A 232 2.52 -0.17 12.49
CA LEU A 232 1.80 1.05 12.09
C LEU A 232 1.24 1.77 13.32
N ASN A 233 0.58 1.06 14.23
CA ASN A 233 0.08 1.65 15.47
C ASN A 233 1.22 2.26 16.31
N GLU A 234 2.37 1.60 16.40
CA GLU A 234 3.54 2.15 17.09
C GLU A 234 4.11 3.41 16.39
N ALA A 235 4.06 3.46 15.06
CA ALA A 235 4.59 4.58 14.29
C ALA A 235 3.64 5.79 14.24
N PHE A 236 2.33 5.57 14.27
CA PHE A 236 1.28 6.59 14.11
C PHE A 236 0.49 6.90 15.40
N ASP A 237 1.06 6.54 16.56
CA ASP A 237 0.49 6.79 17.89
C ASP A 237 -0.93 6.21 18.07
N GLY A 238 -1.15 4.99 17.57
CA GLY A 238 -2.44 4.31 17.65
C GLY A 238 -3.49 4.80 16.64
N ARG A 239 -3.19 5.84 15.84
CA ARG A 239 -4.14 6.42 14.88
C ARG A 239 -4.16 5.66 13.56
N VAL A 240 -4.51 4.38 13.61
CA VAL A 240 -4.51 3.48 12.45
C VAL A 240 -5.78 2.62 12.44
N VAL A 241 -6.48 2.61 11.31
CA VAL A 241 -7.64 1.74 11.06
C VAL A 241 -7.40 0.97 9.77
N ALA A 242 -7.79 -0.31 9.71
CA ALA A 242 -7.76 -1.08 8.47
C ALA A 242 -9.18 -1.37 7.99
N LEU A 243 -9.47 -1.12 6.72
CA LEU A 243 -10.72 -1.51 6.10
C LEU A 243 -10.88 -3.06 6.09
N PRO A 244 -12.11 -3.57 5.92
CA PRO A 244 -12.35 -4.99 5.73
C PRO A 244 -11.59 -5.54 4.52
N GLU A 245 -11.33 -6.84 4.56
CA GLU A 245 -10.66 -7.54 3.47
C GLU A 245 -11.48 -7.50 2.19
N VAL A 246 -10.83 -7.17 1.08
CA VAL A 246 -11.44 -7.24 -0.26
C VAL A 246 -11.40 -8.66 -0.80
N HIS A 247 -12.12 -8.91 -1.89
CA HIS A 247 -12.20 -10.25 -2.48
C HIS A 247 -10.83 -10.87 -2.85
N ASP A 248 -9.84 -10.04 -3.13
CA ASP A 248 -8.47 -10.45 -3.50
C ASP A 248 -7.55 -10.69 -2.28
N GLY A 249 -8.08 -10.59 -1.06
CA GLY A 249 -7.34 -10.86 0.18
C GLY A 249 -6.54 -9.66 0.73
N ASN A 250 -6.58 -8.50 0.07
CA ASN A 250 -5.93 -7.28 0.54
C ASN A 250 -6.75 -6.58 1.63
N ARG A 251 -6.06 -5.91 2.54
CA ARG A 251 -6.64 -5.00 3.55
C ARG A 251 -5.89 -3.67 3.50
N ILE A 252 -6.62 -2.58 3.36
CA ILE A 252 -6.02 -1.25 3.32
C ILE A 252 -6.02 -0.65 4.72
N ALA A 253 -4.83 -0.40 5.25
CA ALA A 253 -4.66 0.41 6.46
C ALA A 253 -4.65 1.90 6.11
N ILE A 254 -5.28 2.71 6.94
CA ILE A 254 -5.32 4.16 6.89
C ILE A 254 -4.70 4.66 8.20
N ALA A 255 -3.66 5.48 8.10
CA ALA A 255 -2.90 5.98 9.22
C ALA A 255 -2.83 7.52 9.18
N PHE A 256 -3.00 8.17 10.34
CA PHE A 256 -3.13 9.62 10.43
C PHE A 256 -1.93 10.24 11.16
N SER A 257 -1.25 11.21 10.53
CA SER A 257 -0.11 11.90 11.16
C SER A 257 -0.55 13.00 12.13
N GLY A 258 -1.68 13.65 11.82
CA GLY A 258 -2.26 14.76 12.57
C GLY A 258 -3.05 14.36 13.80
N PRO A 259 -3.54 15.32 14.60
CA PRO A 259 -4.17 15.09 15.91
C PRO A 259 -5.32 14.08 15.85
N ALA A 260 -5.73 13.57 17.01
CA ALA A 260 -6.89 12.68 17.11
C ALA A 260 -8.09 13.29 16.37
N LEU A 261 -8.79 12.44 15.62
CA LEU A 261 -9.92 12.85 14.79
C LEU A 261 -11.22 12.56 15.53
N ASP A 262 -12.16 13.48 15.43
CA ASP A 262 -13.58 13.28 15.74
C ASP A 262 -14.37 13.87 14.58
N VAL A 263 -14.81 12.99 13.67
CA VAL A 263 -15.50 13.39 12.44
C VAL A 263 -16.88 12.76 12.40
N PRO A 264 -17.96 13.56 12.35
CA PRO A 264 -19.30 13.03 12.23
C PRO A 264 -19.45 12.14 11.00
N PHE A 265 -20.06 10.96 11.14
CA PHE A 265 -20.32 10.07 10.00
C PHE A 265 -21.20 10.75 8.95
N THR A 266 -22.05 11.70 9.34
CA THR A 266 -22.84 12.53 8.40
C THR A 266 -21.95 13.38 7.50
N ALA A 267 -20.84 13.92 8.01
CA ALA A 267 -19.86 14.66 7.21
C ALA A 267 -19.11 13.71 6.26
N LEU A 268 -18.68 12.55 6.75
CA LEU A 268 -18.07 11.51 5.89
C LEU A 268 -19.03 11.06 4.78
N GLN A 269 -20.32 10.89 5.08
CA GLN A 269 -21.33 10.51 4.08
C GLN A 269 -21.52 11.59 3.00
N THR A 270 -21.53 12.86 3.38
CA THR A 270 -21.54 13.97 2.41
C THR A 270 -20.29 13.93 1.53
N ARG A 271 -19.11 13.73 2.12
CA ARG A 271 -17.85 13.61 1.39
C ARG A 271 -17.83 12.41 0.45
N ALA A 272 -18.31 11.26 0.88
CA ALA A 272 -18.38 10.05 0.06
C ALA A 272 -19.31 10.21 -1.15
N LYS A 273 -20.46 10.87 -1.00
CA LYS A 273 -21.35 11.17 -2.14
C LYS A 273 -20.65 12.03 -3.19
N LEU A 274 -19.89 13.03 -2.75
CA LEU A 274 -19.10 13.87 -3.65
C LEU A 274 -18.01 13.06 -4.37
N ILE A 275 -17.27 12.21 -3.65
CA ILE A 275 -16.24 11.34 -4.24
C ILE A 275 -16.87 10.42 -5.29
N GLU A 276 -18.02 9.80 -5.00
CA GLU A 276 -18.69 8.93 -5.97
C GLU A 276 -19.15 9.70 -7.22
N ALA A 277 -19.69 10.91 -7.05
CA ALA A 277 -20.18 11.73 -8.15
C ALA A 277 -19.04 12.24 -9.06
N GLU A 278 -17.97 12.76 -8.46
CA GLU A 278 -16.88 13.43 -9.18
C GLU A 278 -15.80 12.45 -9.66
N LEU A 279 -15.58 11.37 -8.92
CA LEU A 279 -14.42 10.49 -9.10
C LEU A 279 -14.82 9.03 -9.42
N GLY A 280 -16.10 8.67 -9.28
CA GLY A 280 -16.59 7.31 -9.57
C GLY A 280 -16.04 6.22 -8.65
N LEU A 281 -15.43 6.59 -7.51
CA LEU A 281 -14.90 5.66 -6.52
C LEU A 281 -15.97 5.30 -5.49
N PRO A 282 -16.10 4.04 -5.03
CA PRO A 282 -17.22 3.57 -4.21
C PRO A 282 -17.13 3.98 -2.73
N ALA A 283 -16.99 5.27 -2.46
CA ALA A 283 -16.60 5.80 -1.16
C ALA A 283 -17.60 5.51 -0.02
N ARG A 284 -18.90 5.35 -0.31
CA ARG A 284 -19.88 4.96 0.73
C ARG A 284 -19.62 3.56 1.27
N LYS A 285 -19.01 2.66 0.48
CA LYS A 285 -18.62 1.33 0.96
C LYS A 285 -17.49 1.42 1.99
N TRP A 286 -16.56 2.36 1.82
CA TRP A 286 -15.45 2.54 2.75
C TRP A 286 -15.95 3.03 4.12
N ILE A 287 -16.99 3.87 4.17
CA ILE A 287 -17.61 4.29 5.44
C ILE A 287 -18.17 3.10 6.21
N LYS A 288 -18.90 2.21 5.53
CA LYS A 288 -19.40 0.97 6.15
C LYS A 288 -18.24 0.13 6.69
N GLY A 289 -17.18 -0.01 5.89
CA GLY A 289 -15.96 -0.71 6.31
C GLY A 289 -15.28 -0.10 7.53
N LEU A 290 -15.26 1.24 7.66
CA LEU A 290 -14.76 1.93 8.86
C LEU A 290 -15.61 1.63 10.09
N GLN A 291 -16.95 1.63 9.96
CA GLN A 291 -17.86 1.29 11.05
C GLN A 291 -17.66 -0.16 11.52
N GLU A 292 -17.57 -1.10 10.57
CA GLU A 292 -17.31 -2.52 10.85
C GLU A 292 -15.96 -2.75 11.54
N SER A 293 -14.92 -2.04 11.08
CA SER A 293 -13.55 -2.26 11.56
C SER A 293 -13.27 -1.62 12.91
N THR A 294 -13.93 -0.49 13.22
CA THR A 294 -13.77 0.21 14.50
C THR A 294 -14.74 -0.28 15.58
N GLY A 295 -15.84 -0.95 15.19
CA GLY A 295 -16.91 -1.33 16.12
C GLY A 295 -17.63 -0.13 16.75
N GLN A 296 -17.40 1.08 16.23
CA GLN A 296 -17.98 2.31 16.78
C GLN A 296 -19.46 2.42 16.38
N THR A 297 -20.31 2.53 17.39
CA THR A 297 -21.77 2.73 17.25
C THR A 297 -22.18 4.19 17.42
N GLY A 298 -21.22 5.07 17.72
CA GLY A 298 -21.43 6.51 17.88
C GLY A 298 -21.74 7.24 16.56
N ALA A 299 -22.12 8.51 16.68
CA ALA A 299 -22.44 9.36 15.53
C ALA A 299 -21.19 9.86 14.76
N SER A 300 -20.00 9.70 15.35
CA SER A 300 -18.71 10.11 14.79
C SER A 300 -17.75 8.95 14.64
N PHE A 301 -16.87 9.07 13.64
CA PHE A 301 -15.62 8.32 13.55
C PHE A 301 -14.58 8.99 14.45
N VAL A 302 -14.05 8.24 15.42
CA VAL A 302 -13.04 8.72 16.37
C VAL A 302 -11.77 7.88 16.26
N ILE A 303 -10.60 8.51 16.18
CA ILE A 303 -9.32 7.79 16.16
C ILE A 303 -8.15 8.60 16.69
#